data_AF-A0A2H3DUG4-F1
#
_entry.id   AF-A0A2H3DUG4-F1
#
_cell.length_a   1.000
_cell.length_b   1.000
_cell.length_c   1.000
_cell.angle_alpha   90.00
_cell.angle_beta   90.00
_cell.angle_gamma   90.00
#
_symmetry.space_group_name_H-M   'P 1'
#
loop_
_entity.id
_entity.type
_entity.pdbx_description
1 polymer ?
#
loop_
_entity_poly.entity_id
_entity_poly.type
_entity_poly.pdbx_seq_one_letter_code
_entity_poly.pdbx_strand_id
1 'polypeptide(L)'
;MCEAGVRRTQELPGVSLAKQNEMTEDSDSPEVNEEMRHPTVESLQIKRKDLDGSRVWAILIGVDGDPHYPLHGCVSDAELMEKCLVEVLGVPRNRIQRLFGPTRGETTDGSISPTRANILKTLYSLVDNANILPGDNTIVYFAGNGARYDAEEYYRNRVPPEVSVASIRPLNALCPLDRAARDDNGPEILDITRNRCHFT
;
A
#
# COMPACT_ATOMS: atom_id res chain seq x y z
N MET A 1 -7.05 32.65 12.14
CA MET A 1 -6.29 33.08 13.33
C MET A 1 -7.00 32.54 14.57
N CYS A 2 -6.40 31.60 15.28
CA CYS A 2 -6.75 31.25 16.67
C CYS A 2 -5.44 30.78 17.34
N GLU A 3 -5.02 31.45 18.42
CA GLU A 3 -3.94 31.00 19.30
C GLU A 3 -4.49 30.53 20.65
N ALA A 4 -3.82 29.54 21.26
CA ALA A 4 -3.57 29.34 22.69
C ALA A 4 -3.04 27.90 22.89
N GLY A 5 -2.15 27.57 23.83
CA GLY A 5 -1.47 28.40 24.82
C GLY A 5 -0.73 27.55 25.86
N VAL A 6 0.59 27.39 25.68
CA VAL A 6 1.67 27.03 26.63
C VAL A 6 1.32 26.56 28.05
N ARG A 7 1.93 25.45 28.51
CA ARG A 7 2.53 25.33 29.86
C ARG A 7 3.89 24.61 29.83
N ARG A 8 4.88 25.17 30.54
CA ARG A 8 6.21 24.58 30.86
C ARG A 8 6.20 24.03 32.29
N THR A 9 7.12 23.12 32.60
CA THR A 9 7.54 22.83 33.98
C THR A 9 9.03 22.50 34.10
N GLN A 10 9.60 22.86 35.24
CA GLN A 10 11.01 22.78 35.67
C GLN A 10 11.00 22.39 37.18
N GLU A 11 12.02 21.79 37.80
CA GLU A 11 13.40 21.47 37.37
C GLU A 11 13.90 20.16 38.06
N LEU A 12 15.22 19.88 38.02
CA LEU A 12 15.88 18.81 38.81
C LEU A 12 16.22 19.30 40.24
N PRO A 13 16.49 18.40 41.21
CA PRO A 13 17.89 18.04 41.49
C PRO A 13 18.11 16.57 41.89
N GLY A 14 19.36 16.09 41.81
CA GLY A 14 19.74 14.70 42.11
C GLY A 14 20.51 14.49 43.42
N VAL A 15 20.83 13.22 43.72
CA VAL A 15 21.82 12.79 44.71
C VAL A 15 22.62 11.61 44.14
N SER A 16 23.92 11.56 44.42
CA SER A 16 24.82 10.46 44.11
C SER A 16 25.41 9.88 45.39
N LEU A 17 25.49 8.55 45.49
CA LEU A 17 26.46 7.87 46.37
C LEU A 17 26.59 6.39 46.00
N ALA A 18 27.82 5.95 45.74
CA ALA A 18 28.14 4.57 45.47
C ALA A 18 28.39 3.78 46.77
N LYS A 19 28.09 2.48 46.76
CA LYS A 19 28.90 1.48 47.48
C LYS A 19 28.71 0.08 46.91
N GLN A 20 29.82 -0.66 46.86
CA GLN A 20 29.90 -2.06 46.45
C GLN A 20 29.29 -2.96 47.53
N ASN A 21 28.82 -4.15 47.13
CA ASN A 21 29.06 -5.40 47.84
C ASN A 21 28.86 -6.57 46.86
N GLU A 22 29.59 -7.65 47.09
CA GLU A 22 29.70 -8.81 46.22
C GLU A 22 29.20 -10.07 46.95
N MET A 23 28.78 -11.08 46.17
CA MET A 23 28.78 -12.52 46.50
C MET A 23 27.51 -13.17 47.10
N THR A 24 27.40 -14.46 46.76
CA THR A 24 26.55 -15.58 47.24
C THR A 24 25.05 -15.66 46.90
N GLU A 25 24.79 -16.52 45.91
CA GLU A 25 23.91 -17.72 45.95
C GLU A 25 22.38 -17.62 46.13
N ASP A 26 21.71 -18.15 45.09
CA ASP A 26 20.56 -19.06 45.09
C ASP A 26 19.27 -18.68 45.84
N SER A 27 18.24 -18.34 45.06
CA SER A 27 16.84 -18.35 45.49
C SER A 27 15.92 -18.37 44.26
N ASP A 28 15.02 -19.35 44.25
CA ASP A 28 13.90 -19.54 43.31
C ASP A 28 13.23 -18.22 42.88
N SER A 29 12.84 -18.14 41.61
CA SER A 29 11.94 -17.10 41.11
C SER A 29 10.99 -17.67 40.04
N PRO A 30 9.72 -17.21 40.02
CA PRO A 30 8.60 -18.05 39.61
C PRO A 30 8.37 -18.12 38.09
N GLU A 31 7.53 -19.07 37.69
CA GLU A 31 7.01 -19.22 36.32
C GLU A 31 6.47 -17.89 35.75
N VAL A 32 7.23 -17.29 34.84
CA VAL A 32 6.76 -16.22 33.97
C VAL A 32 5.98 -16.80 32.79
N ASN A 33 4.70 -17.04 33.05
CA ASN A 33 3.58 -16.90 32.12
C ASN A 33 3.89 -16.94 30.60
N GLU A 34 3.69 -18.12 29.99
CA GLU A 34 3.67 -18.36 28.53
C GLU A 34 2.47 -17.69 27.82
N GLU A 35 2.28 -16.38 27.95
CA GLU A 35 1.19 -15.64 27.27
C GLU A 35 1.62 -14.28 26.69
N MET A 36 2.81 -14.22 26.08
CA MET A 36 3.14 -13.18 25.09
C MET A 36 4.17 -13.67 24.06
N ARG A 37 4.00 -14.89 23.53
CA ARG A 37 4.75 -15.29 22.33
C ARG A 37 4.25 -14.47 21.14
N HIS A 38 5.06 -13.51 20.69
CA HIS A 38 4.97 -13.01 19.32
C HIS A 38 4.94 -14.21 18.37
N PRO A 39 4.05 -14.24 17.35
CA PRO A 39 3.98 -15.34 16.41
C PRO A 39 5.35 -15.54 15.75
N THR A 40 6.02 -16.61 16.16
CA THR A 40 7.32 -17.01 15.61
C THR A 40 7.14 -17.29 14.13
N VAL A 41 8.18 -17.10 13.30
CA VAL A 41 8.10 -17.29 11.83
C VAL A 41 7.59 -18.69 11.45
N GLU A 42 7.75 -19.68 12.34
CA GLU A 42 7.18 -21.02 12.24
C GLU A 42 5.64 -21.07 12.28
N SER A 43 4.96 -20.12 12.93
CA SER A 43 3.50 -20.05 12.93
C SER A 43 2.89 -19.63 11.59
N LEU A 44 3.69 -19.02 10.69
CA LEU A 44 3.32 -18.83 9.28
C LEU A 44 3.46 -20.12 8.46
N GLN A 45 3.95 -21.22 9.05
CA GLN A 45 3.80 -22.58 8.49
C GLN A 45 2.37 -23.13 8.69
N ILE A 46 1.36 -22.26 8.62
CA ILE A 46 -0.02 -22.67 8.33
C ILE A 46 0.06 -23.55 7.09
N LYS A 47 -0.27 -24.83 7.28
CA LYS A 47 -0.09 -25.96 6.34
C LYS A 47 0.11 -25.50 4.89
N ARG A 48 1.33 -25.71 4.35
CA ARG A 48 1.67 -25.60 2.92
C ARG A 48 0.91 -26.65 2.07
N LYS A 49 -0.42 -26.56 2.06
CA LYS A 49 -1.31 -27.34 1.21
C LYS A 49 -2.05 -26.39 0.27
N ASP A 50 -1.89 -26.67 -1.01
CA ASP A 50 -2.77 -26.30 -2.13
C ASP A 50 -2.77 -24.84 -2.66
N LEU A 51 -1.90 -23.94 -2.17
CA LEU A 51 -1.57 -22.70 -2.87
C LEU A 51 -0.40 -22.91 -3.84
N ASP A 52 -0.72 -23.32 -5.06
CA ASP A 52 0.21 -23.39 -6.19
C ASP A 52 0.49 -21.98 -6.75
N GLY A 53 1.65 -21.42 -6.40
CA GLY A 53 2.13 -20.14 -6.91
C GLY A 53 2.24 -20.06 -8.44
N SER A 54 2.35 -21.20 -9.13
CA SER A 54 2.37 -21.24 -10.60
C SER A 54 0.99 -20.94 -11.22
N ARG A 55 -0.07 -20.83 -10.41
CA ARG A 55 -1.41 -20.35 -10.80
C ARG A 55 -1.75 -18.97 -10.24
N VAL A 56 -0.74 -18.20 -9.83
CA VAL A 56 -0.91 -16.81 -9.37
C VAL A 56 -0.38 -15.85 -10.43
N TRP A 57 -1.13 -14.76 -10.63
CA TRP A 57 -0.74 -13.60 -11.42
C TRP A 57 -0.82 -12.36 -10.53
N ALA A 58 0.12 -11.43 -10.66
CA ALA A 58 0.19 -10.26 -9.79
C ALA A 58 0.49 -8.95 -10.52
N ILE A 59 -0.13 -7.87 -10.04
CA ILE A 59 0.31 -6.50 -10.29
C ILE A 59 0.74 -5.91 -8.95
N LEU A 60 1.94 -5.33 -8.91
CA LEU A 60 2.48 -4.62 -7.76
C LEU A 60 2.64 -3.15 -8.13
N ILE A 61 1.92 -2.26 -7.45
CA ILE A 61 1.93 -0.82 -7.69
C ILE A 61 2.49 -0.13 -6.44
N GLY A 62 3.59 0.60 -6.58
CA GLY A 62 4.24 1.34 -5.50
C GLY A 62 4.44 2.79 -5.91
N VAL A 63 3.75 3.72 -5.23
CA VAL A 63 3.77 5.15 -5.55
C VAL A 63 4.22 5.94 -4.33
N ASP A 64 5.49 6.32 -4.28
CA ASP A 64 6.12 7.23 -3.30
C ASP A 64 5.66 8.71 -3.46
N GLY A 65 4.44 8.90 -3.96
CA GLY A 65 3.75 10.18 -4.06
C GLY A 65 4.08 11.03 -5.29
N ASP A 66 3.21 12.00 -5.55
CA ASP A 66 3.44 13.10 -6.50
C ASP A 66 4.20 14.24 -5.80
N PRO A 67 4.93 15.11 -6.52
CA PRO A 67 5.60 16.30 -5.98
C PRO A 67 4.84 17.12 -4.92
N HIS A 68 3.50 17.16 -4.96
CA HIS A 68 2.68 17.88 -3.98
C HIS A 68 2.48 17.13 -2.65
N TYR A 69 2.49 15.79 -2.66
CA TYR A 69 2.26 14.92 -1.50
C TYR A 69 3.20 13.70 -1.54
N PRO A 70 4.53 13.90 -1.37
CA PRO A 70 5.49 12.81 -1.41
C PRO A 70 5.29 11.85 -0.24
N LEU A 71 5.42 10.55 -0.53
CA LEU A 71 5.50 9.47 0.44
C LEU A 71 6.90 8.85 0.35
N HIS A 72 7.28 8.07 1.35
CA HIS A 72 8.55 7.32 1.35
C HIS A 72 8.28 5.89 1.77
N GLY A 73 8.61 4.93 0.91
CA GLY A 73 8.57 3.49 1.22
C GLY A 73 7.44 2.70 0.57
N CYS A 74 6.50 3.31 -0.13
CA CYS A 74 5.46 2.58 -0.89
C CYS A 74 6.04 1.73 -2.03
N VAL A 75 7.14 2.18 -2.65
CA VAL A 75 7.94 1.33 -3.56
C VAL A 75 8.56 0.15 -2.79
N SER A 76 9.12 0.39 -1.60
CA SER A 76 9.75 -0.66 -0.78
C SER A 76 8.73 -1.68 -0.28
N ASP A 77 7.53 -1.26 0.10
CA ASP A 77 6.40 -2.11 0.45
C ASP A 77 6.02 -3.03 -0.71
N ALA A 78 5.99 -2.50 -1.94
CA ALA A 78 5.70 -3.27 -3.14
C ALA A 78 6.84 -4.25 -3.53
N GLU A 79 8.10 -3.89 -3.30
CA GLU A 79 9.25 -4.81 -3.43
C GLU A 79 9.24 -5.92 -2.37
N LEU A 80 8.84 -5.61 -1.12
CA LEU A 80 8.68 -6.60 -0.06
C LEU A 80 7.51 -7.56 -0.38
N MET A 81 6.43 -7.04 -0.97
CA MET A 81 5.36 -7.87 -1.51
C MET A 81 5.88 -8.77 -2.64
N GLU A 82 6.69 -8.27 -3.58
CA GLU A 82 7.31 -9.10 -4.62
C GLU A 82 8.12 -10.26 -4.03
N LYS A 83 8.98 -9.98 -3.04
CA LYS A 83 9.76 -11.01 -2.33
C LYS A 83 8.84 -12.04 -1.67
N CYS A 84 7.77 -11.60 -1.00
CA CYS A 84 6.77 -12.49 -0.42
C CYS A 84 6.12 -13.40 -1.49
N LEU A 85 5.67 -12.83 -2.62
CA LEU A 85 5.08 -13.61 -3.72
C LEU A 85 6.06 -14.64 -4.29
N VAL A 86 7.31 -14.26 -4.54
CA VAL A 86 8.32 -15.15 -5.14
C VAL A 86 8.82 -16.21 -4.14
N GLU A 87 9.20 -15.81 -2.93
CA GLU A 87 9.93 -16.65 -1.98
C GLU A 87 9.01 -17.46 -1.05
N VAL A 88 7.82 -16.92 -0.71
CA VAL A 88 6.86 -17.58 0.20
C VAL A 88 5.77 -18.31 -0.58
N LEU A 89 5.22 -17.67 -1.62
CA LEU A 89 4.14 -18.25 -2.43
C LEU A 89 4.62 -18.97 -3.71
N GLY A 90 5.88 -18.80 -4.12
CA GLY A 90 6.43 -19.46 -5.31
C GLY A 90 5.93 -18.91 -6.64
N VAL A 91 5.46 -17.65 -6.67
CA VAL A 91 4.94 -17.02 -7.90
C VAL A 91 6.08 -16.76 -8.90
N PRO A 92 5.99 -17.25 -10.15
CA PRO A 92 6.99 -16.96 -11.17
C PRO A 92 7.09 -15.46 -11.47
N ARG A 93 8.31 -14.89 -11.49
CA ARG A 93 8.52 -13.44 -11.71
C ARG A 93 7.90 -12.92 -13.02
N ASN A 94 7.85 -13.75 -14.07
CA ASN A 94 7.22 -13.39 -15.34
C ASN A 94 5.67 -13.30 -15.29
N ARG A 95 5.05 -13.63 -14.16
CA ARG A 95 3.63 -13.40 -13.86
C ARG A 95 3.40 -12.22 -12.91
N ILE A 96 4.46 -11.49 -12.54
CA ILE A 96 4.41 -10.32 -11.65
C ILE A 96 4.75 -9.05 -12.47
N GLN A 97 3.76 -8.18 -12.68
CA GLN A 97 4.00 -6.88 -13.30
C GLN A 97 4.28 -5.82 -12.23
N ARG A 98 5.43 -5.16 -12.34
CA ARG A 98 5.90 -4.11 -11.41
C ARG A 98 5.59 -2.72 -11.98
N LEU A 99 4.94 -1.86 -11.20
CA LEU A 99 4.68 -0.44 -11.51
C LEU A 99 5.13 0.47 -10.36
N PHE A 100 6.39 0.92 -10.38
CA PHE A 100 7.03 1.60 -9.25
C PHE A 100 7.48 3.04 -9.58
N GLY A 101 7.30 3.99 -8.66
CA GLY A 101 7.80 5.35 -8.83
C GLY A 101 7.58 6.29 -7.65
N PRO A 102 8.23 7.47 -7.62
CA PRO A 102 9.21 7.93 -8.61
C PRO A 102 10.63 7.49 -8.24
N THR A 103 11.12 6.43 -8.88
CA THR A 103 12.58 6.27 -9.00
C THR A 103 13.10 7.44 -9.82
N ARG A 104 14.12 8.14 -9.31
CA ARG A 104 14.68 9.33 -9.98
C ARG A 104 15.47 8.89 -11.22
N GLY A 105 14.81 8.88 -12.37
CA GLY A 105 15.38 8.48 -13.67
C GLY A 105 14.79 7.17 -14.20
N GLU A 106 15.14 6.82 -15.44
CA GLU A 106 14.78 5.53 -16.04
C GLU A 106 15.25 4.38 -15.14
N THR A 107 14.32 3.49 -14.79
CA THR A 107 14.61 2.36 -13.94
C THR A 107 15.34 1.27 -14.72
N THR A 108 16.59 1.01 -14.35
CA THR A 108 17.38 -0.12 -14.88
C THR A 108 16.83 -1.49 -14.51
N ASP A 109 15.77 -1.55 -13.68
CA ASP A 109 15.17 -2.76 -13.13
C ASP A 109 13.93 -3.27 -13.91
N GLY A 110 13.55 -2.59 -15.00
CA GLY A 110 12.43 -2.98 -15.87
C GLY A 110 11.03 -2.72 -15.31
N SER A 111 10.89 -1.98 -14.20
CA SER A 111 9.59 -1.52 -13.70
C SER A 111 8.97 -0.45 -14.61
N ILE A 112 7.63 -0.42 -14.69
CA ILE A 112 6.89 0.56 -15.49
C ILE A 112 6.51 1.75 -14.60
N SER A 113 6.61 2.99 -15.07
CA SER A 113 6.16 4.14 -14.30
C SER A 113 4.65 4.07 -13.97
N PRO A 114 4.21 4.21 -12.71
CA PRO A 114 2.80 4.10 -12.28
C PRO A 114 1.96 5.34 -12.63
N THR A 115 2.00 5.73 -13.91
CA THR A 115 1.08 6.70 -14.51
C THR A 115 -0.33 6.13 -14.59
N ARG A 116 -1.33 7.00 -14.67
CA ARG A 116 -2.74 6.62 -14.83
C ARG A 116 -2.94 5.71 -16.05
N ALA A 117 -2.29 6.05 -17.15
CA ALA A 117 -2.36 5.29 -18.40
C ALA A 117 -1.76 3.88 -18.23
N ASN A 118 -0.60 3.77 -17.58
CA ASN A 118 0.06 2.48 -17.37
C ASN A 118 -0.71 1.60 -16.37
N ILE A 119 -1.18 2.16 -15.25
CA ILE A 119 -1.99 1.40 -14.28
C ILE A 119 -3.25 0.85 -14.94
N LEU A 120 -4.00 1.68 -15.68
CA LEU A 120 -5.20 1.22 -16.39
C LEU A 120 -4.87 0.16 -17.45
N LYS A 121 -3.84 0.39 -18.27
CA LYS A 121 -3.39 -0.58 -19.29
C LYS A 121 -3.03 -1.92 -18.66
N THR A 122 -2.31 -1.93 -17.55
CA THR A 122 -1.93 -3.17 -16.86
C THR A 122 -3.14 -3.85 -16.22
N LEU A 123 -4.05 -3.11 -15.58
CA LEU A 123 -5.29 -3.68 -15.01
C LEU A 123 -6.16 -4.35 -16.08
N TYR A 124 -6.37 -3.69 -17.23
CA TYR A 124 -7.08 -4.31 -18.36
C TYR A 124 -6.32 -5.49 -18.96
N SER A 125 -4.98 -5.44 -19.00
CA SER A 125 -4.19 -6.57 -19.49
C SER A 125 -4.35 -7.86 -18.67
N LEU A 126 -4.77 -7.80 -17.39
CA LEU A 126 -5.16 -9.02 -16.67
C LEU A 126 -6.48 -9.62 -17.18
N VAL A 127 -7.45 -8.76 -17.51
CA VAL A 127 -8.77 -9.20 -18.00
C VAL A 127 -8.64 -9.88 -19.36
N ASP A 128 -7.77 -9.35 -20.22
CA ASP A 128 -7.58 -9.82 -21.60
C ASP A 128 -6.47 -10.90 -21.73
N ASN A 129 -5.79 -11.28 -20.64
CA ASN A 129 -4.70 -12.26 -20.68
C ASN A 129 -5.23 -13.70 -20.76
N ALA A 130 -5.24 -14.25 -21.98
CA ALA A 130 -5.65 -15.63 -22.27
C ALA A 130 -4.84 -16.74 -21.55
N ASN A 131 -3.73 -16.40 -20.87
CA ASN A 131 -2.97 -17.34 -20.03
C ASN A 131 -3.50 -17.41 -18.58
N ILE A 132 -4.44 -16.55 -18.18
CA ILE A 132 -5.14 -16.62 -16.90
C ILE A 132 -6.37 -17.50 -17.07
N LEU A 133 -6.37 -18.67 -16.44
CA LEU A 133 -7.44 -19.65 -16.59
C LEU A 133 -8.46 -19.60 -15.45
N PRO A 134 -9.70 -20.10 -15.64
CA PRO A 134 -10.67 -20.23 -14.56
C PRO A 134 -10.09 -21.04 -13.38
N GLY A 135 -9.98 -20.41 -12.21
CA GLY A 135 -9.37 -20.98 -11.01
C GLY A 135 -7.92 -20.57 -10.75
N ASP A 136 -7.30 -19.76 -11.61
CA ASP A 136 -6.10 -18.99 -11.29
C ASP A 136 -6.44 -17.85 -10.32
N ASN A 137 -5.44 -17.42 -9.53
CA ASN A 137 -5.56 -16.32 -8.58
C ASN A 137 -4.93 -15.04 -9.14
N THR A 138 -5.62 -13.90 -9.03
CA THR A 138 -5.07 -12.59 -9.37
C THR A 138 -4.87 -11.74 -8.10
N ILE A 139 -3.67 -11.20 -7.94
CA ILE A 139 -3.31 -10.30 -6.84
C ILE A 139 -3.07 -8.89 -7.42
N VAL A 140 -3.72 -7.88 -6.85
CA VAL A 140 -3.42 -6.49 -7.13
C VAL A 140 -3.03 -5.83 -5.82
N TYR A 141 -1.74 -5.50 -5.70
CA TYR A 141 -1.20 -4.78 -4.55
C TYR A 141 -0.98 -3.31 -4.92
N PHE A 142 -1.42 -2.40 -4.05
CA PHE A 142 -1.19 -0.97 -4.18
C PHE A 142 -0.69 -0.41 -2.84
N ALA A 143 0.47 0.22 -2.87
CA ALA A 143 0.95 1.11 -1.83
C ALA A 143 1.15 2.51 -2.44
N GLY A 144 0.60 3.53 -1.80
CA GLY A 144 0.66 4.91 -2.28
C GLY A 144 -0.49 5.77 -1.77
N ASN A 145 -0.60 6.99 -2.28
CA ASN A 145 -1.68 7.91 -1.91
C ASN A 145 -3.05 7.37 -2.37
N GLY A 146 -4.03 7.43 -1.47
CA GLY A 146 -5.44 7.20 -1.77
C GLY A 146 -6.23 8.49 -1.59
N ALA A 147 -7.25 8.70 -2.43
CA ALA A 147 -8.20 9.79 -2.29
C ALA A 147 -9.60 9.26 -1.98
N ARG A 148 -10.43 10.10 -1.37
CA ARG A 148 -11.86 9.84 -1.19
C ARG A 148 -12.65 11.06 -1.63
N TYR A 149 -13.47 10.88 -2.66
CA TYR A 149 -14.36 11.92 -3.17
C TYR A 149 -15.75 11.76 -2.56
N ASP A 150 -16.35 12.88 -2.17
CA ASP A 150 -17.78 12.89 -1.90
C ASP A 150 -18.57 12.63 -3.19
N ALA A 151 -19.67 11.90 -3.07
CA ALA A 151 -20.47 11.55 -4.23
C ALA A 151 -21.19 12.76 -4.83
N GLU A 152 -21.77 13.64 -4.01
CA GLU A 152 -22.42 14.84 -4.52
C GLU A 152 -21.43 15.75 -5.22
N GLU A 153 -20.26 15.98 -4.65
CA GLU A 153 -19.23 16.81 -5.27
C GLU A 153 -18.71 16.21 -6.60
N TYR A 154 -18.40 14.91 -6.62
CA TYR A 154 -17.87 14.25 -7.83
C TYR A 154 -18.89 14.23 -8.97
N TYR A 155 -20.17 14.03 -8.66
CA TYR A 155 -21.23 13.85 -9.65
C TYR A 155 -22.01 15.14 -9.98
N ARG A 156 -21.85 16.24 -9.23
CA ARG A 156 -22.60 17.51 -9.37
C ARG A 156 -22.73 18.04 -10.80
N ASN A 157 -21.72 17.78 -11.64
CA ASN A 157 -21.65 18.20 -13.05
C ASN A 157 -21.34 17.03 -14.01
N ARG A 158 -21.58 15.77 -13.59
CA ARG A 158 -21.20 14.55 -14.35
C ARG A 158 -22.32 13.54 -14.58
N VAL A 159 -23.52 13.78 -14.04
CA VAL A 159 -24.74 13.00 -14.33
C VAL A 159 -25.90 13.95 -14.66
N PRO A 160 -26.92 13.50 -15.41
CA PRO A 160 -28.15 14.26 -15.61
C PRO A 160 -28.82 14.62 -14.27
N PRO A 161 -29.51 15.78 -14.17
CA PRO A 161 -30.20 16.21 -12.95
C PRO A 161 -31.25 15.23 -12.40
N GLU A 162 -31.71 14.31 -13.23
CA GLU A 162 -32.68 13.26 -12.92
C GLU A 162 -32.11 12.12 -12.06
N VAL A 163 -30.77 11.98 -11.98
CA VAL A 163 -30.11 10.93 -11.20
C VAL A 163 -29.95 11.39 -9.75
N SER A 164 -30.70 10.77 -8.84
CA SER A 164 -30.58 11.04 -7.40
C SER A 164 -29.21 10.65 -6.84
N VAL A 165 -28.37 11.67 -6.62
CA VAL A 165 -27.00 11.50 -6.08
C VAL A 165 -27.00 11.10 -4.61
N ALA A 166 -28.09 11.33 -3.88
CA ALA A 166 -28.26 11.01 -2.46
C ALA A 166 -28.14 9.51 -2.12
N SER A 167 -28.26 8.61 -3.11
CA SER A 167 -28.03 7.16 -2.94
C SER A 167 -26.60 6.71 -3.28
N ILE A 168 -25.77 7.61 -3.83
CA ILE A 168 -24.43 7.29 -4.29
C ILE A 168 -23.44 7.42 -3.13
N ARG A 169 -22.61 6.40 -2.94
CA ARG A 169 -21.61 6.36 -1.86
C ARG A 169 -20.33 7.10 -2.26
N PRO A 170 -19.61 7.71 -1.30
CA PRO A 170 -18.30 8.29 -1.55
C PRO A 170 -17.35 7.33 -2.26
N LEU A 171 -16.59 7.86 -3.22
CA LEU A 171 -15.69 7.08 -4.08
C LEU A 171 -14.28 7.08 -3.50
N ASN A 172 -13.76 5.91 -3.16
CA ASN A 172 -12.32 5.74 -2.92
C ASN A 172 -11.60 5.65 -4.27
N ALA A 173 -10.43 6.25 -4.37
CA ALA A 173 -9.62 6.31 -5.57
C ALA A 173 -8.14 6.02 -5.29
N LEU A 174 -7.46 5.39 -6.24
CA LEU A 174 -6.00 5.28 -6.25
C LEU A 174 -5.41 6.53 -6.92
N CYS A 175 -4.48 7.22 -6.27
CA CYS A 175 -3.76 8.34 -6.87
C CYS A 175 -2.60 7.80 -7.73
N PRO A 176 -2.60 8.03 -9.04
CA PRO A 176 -1.46 7.68 -9.89
C PRO A 176 -0.32 8.69 -9.71
N LEU A 177 0.89 8.35 -10.19
CA LEU A 177 2.07 9.22 -10.08
C LEU A 177 1.91 10.56 -10.83
N ASP A 178 1.13 10.56 -11.90
CA ASP A 178 0.86 11.70 -12.79
C ASP A 178 -0.44 12.43 -12.43
N ARG A 179 -0.98 12.28 -11.20
CA ARG A 179 -2.17 13.04 -10.77
C ARG A 179 -1.94 14.54 -10.95
N ALA A 180 -2.99 15.28 -11.31
CA ALA A 180 -2.96 16.73 -11.52
C ALA A 180 -1.97 17.26 -12.59
N ALA A 181 -1.16 16.40 -13.22
CA ALA A 181 -0.54 16.74 -14.49
C ALA A 181 -1.63 16.96 -15.55
N ARG A 182 -1.40 17.86 -16.50
CA ARG A 182 -2.29 18.03 -17.65
C ARG A 182 -1.95 17.00 -18.71
N ASP A 183 -2.96 16.37 -19.28
CA ASP A 183 -2.76 15.61 -20.52
C ASP A 183 -2.60 16.55 -21.72
N ASP A 184 -2.14 16.01 -22.86
CA ASP A 184 -1.90 16.77 -24.09
C ASP A 184 -3.18 17.42 -24.67
N ASN A 185 -4.37 17.04 -24.17
CA ASN A 185 -5.67 17.55 -24.58
C ASN A 185 -6.25 18.61 -23.63
N GLY A 186 -5.57 18.90 -22.51
CA GLY A 186 -5.90 20.00 -21.60
C GLY A 186 -6.44 19.66 -20.20
N PRO A 187 -7.30 18.63 -19.98
CA PRO A 187 -7.76 18.31 -18.63
C PRO A 187 -6.67 17.69 -17.74
N GLU A 188 -6.85 17.82 -16.44
CA GLU A 188 -6.00 17.20 -15.43
C GLU A 188 -6.23 15.69 -15.35
N ILE A 189 -5.15 14.94 -15.17
CA ILE A 189 -5.15 13.49 -15.00
C ILE A 189 -5.83 13.12 -13.69
N LEU A 190 -6.93 12.36 -13.80
CA LEU A 190 -7.84 12.02 -12.71
C LEU A 190 -7.52 10.68 -12.04
N ASP A 191 -7.62 10.65 -10.70
CA ASP A 191 -7.48 9.45 -9.88
C ASP A 191 -8.38 8.27 -10.34
N ILE A 192 -7.94 7.04 -10.06
CA ILE A 192 -8.57 5.80 -10.56
C ILE A 192 -9.63 5.33 -9.55
N THR A 193 -10.91 5.35 -9.97
CA THR A 193 -12.07 4.94 -9.16
C THR A 193 -12.75 3.70 -9.73
N ARG A 194 -13.38 2.90 -8.86
CA ARG A 194 -14.12 1.67 -9.22
C ARG A 194 -15.20 1.87 -10.29
N ASN A 195 -15.79 3.05 -10.38
CA ASN A 195 -16.99 3.30 -11.19
C ASN A 195 -16.70 3.72 -12.64
N ARG A 196 -15.44 3.71 -13.11
CA ARG A 196 -15.10 4.11 -14.49
C ARG A 196 -15.18 3.00 -15.55
N CYS A 197 -15.68 1.80 -15.20
CA CYS A 197 -15.88 0.71 -16.17
C CYS A 197 -17.10 0.89 -17.10
N HIS A 198 -17.92 1.94 -16.93
CA HIS A 198 -19.08 2.22 -17.77
C HIS A 198 -19.19 3.69 -18.16
N PHE A 199 -18.45 4.11 -19.19
CA PHE A 199 -18.84 5.16 -20.14
C PHE A 199 -18.14 4.89 -21.48
N THR A 200 -18.81 4.13 -22.33
CA THR A 200 -18.54 3.94 -23.77
C THR A 200 -19.66 4.61 -24.55
#